data_AF-A0A7E4ZU34-F1
#
_entry.id   AF-A0A7E4ZU34-F1
#
_cell.length_a   1.000
_cell.length_b   1.000
_cell.length_c   1.000
_cell.angle_alpha   90.00
_cell.angle_beta   90.00
_cell.angle_gamma   90.00
#
_symmetry.space_group_name_H-M   'P 1'
#
loop_
_entity.id
_entity.type
_entity.pdbx_description
1 polymer ?
#
loop_
_entity_poly.entity_id
_entity_poly.type
_entity_poly.pdbx_seq_one_letter_code
_entity_poly.pdbx_strand_id
1 'polypeptide(L)'
;MNPAQIDLSKATFSDEIQGEAISYFERLFTNTNPLPVSDFIKQMITFRDSTSTKDRVTAEVFGGFIKEGVVEYLHFAAVLRRVTDAVQAKVGTNLFTFGIIALQACKEVLHRYPKVCTTISSNRSFSKFPAELRSYVNAGCNGELADELLL
;
A
#
# COMPACT_ATOMS: atom_id res chain seq x y z
N MET A 1 -17.71 17.11 -25.68
CA MET A 1 -16.50 16.31 -25.92
C MET A 1 -16.55 15.14 -24.95
N ASN A 2 -16.49 13.91 -25.46
CA ASN A 2 -16.47 12.69 -24.65
C ASN A 2 -15.05 12.51 -24.10
N PRO A 3 -14.82 12.44 -22.78
CA PRO A 3 -13.49 12.21 -22.22
C PRO A 3 -13.11 10.75 -22.50
N ALA A 4 -12.55 10.53 -23.69
CA ALA A 4 -11.97 9.25 -24.07
C ALA A 4 -10.98 8.84 -22.98
N GLN A 5 -11.20 7.65 -22.42
CA GLN A 5 -10.31 7.01 -21.46
C GLN A 5 -8.90 7.05 -22.03
N ILE A 6 -8.02 7.83 -21.39
CA ILE A 6 -6.62 7.87 -21.74
C ILE A 6 -6.07 6.46 -21.53
N ASP A 7 -5.57 5.86 -22.59
CA ASP A 7 -4.90 4.56 -22.56
C ASP A 7 -3.52 4.76 -21.92
N LEU A 8 -3.49 4.67 -20.58
CA LEU A 8 -2.33 4.91 -19.74
C LEU A 8 -1.15 3.98 -20.08
N SER A 9 -1.42 2.82 -20.71
CA SER A 9 -0.39 1.89 -21.19
C SER A 9 0.48 2.46 -22.34
N LYS A 10 0.04 3.54 -22.98
CA LYS A 10 0.73 4.24 -24.08
C LYS A 10 1.07 5.70 -23.74
N ALA A 11 0.74 6.16 -22.54
CA ALA A 11 0.95 7.54 -22.14
C ALA A 11 2.40 7.76 -21.71
N THR A 12 3.12 8.64 -22.42
CA THR A 12 4.44 9.13 -22.01
C THR A 12 4.28 10.49 -21.36
N PHE A 13 4.48 10.56 -20.05
CA PHE A 13 4.45 11.82 -19.29
C PHE A 13 5.83 12.50 -19.31
N SER A 14 5.89 13.81 -19.08
CA SER A 14 7.16 14.51 -18.96
C SER A 14 7.92 14.05 -17.70
N ASP A 15 9.26 14.12 -17.74
CA ASP A 15 10.12 13.77 -16.60
C ASP A 15 9.78 14.57 -15.35
N GLU A 16 9.33 15.82 -15.52
CA GLU A 16 8.88 16.67 -14.42
C GLU A 16 7.65 16.09 -13.69
N ILE A 17 6.65 15.64 -14.45
CA ILE A 17 5.41 15.07 -13.88
C ILE A 17 5.70 13.70 -13.25
N GLN A 18 6.53 12.89 -13.91
CA GLN A 18 6.96 11.60 -13.36
C GLN A 18 7.73 11.78 -12.04
N GLY A 19 8.70 12.70 -12.01
CA GLY A 19 9.50 13.00 -10.82
C GLY A 19 8.67 13.57 -9.67
N GLU A 20 7.70 14.41 -9.97
CA GLU A 20 6.76 14.95 -8.98
C GLU A 20 5.89 13.83 -8.38
N ALA A 21 5.32 12.95 -9.21
CA ALA A 21 4.52 11.82 -8.73
C ALA A 21 5.33 10.86 -7.84
N ILE A 22 6.57 10.56 -8.23
CA ILE A 22 7.50 9.72 -7.46
C ILE A 22 7.82 10.37 -6.10
N SER A 23 8.08 11.68 -6.07
CA SER A 23 8.41 12.40 -4.83
C SER A 23 7.30 12.30 -3.77
N TYR A 24 6.02 12.38 -4.17
CA TYR A 24 4.91 12.20 -3.22
C TYR A 24 4.88 10.79 -2.62
N PHE A 25 5.13 9.76 -3.43
CA PHE A 25 5.23 8.39 -2.93
C PHE A 25 6.43 8.20 -2.00
N GLU A 26 7.61 8.70 -2.37
CA GLU A 26 8.79 8.63 -1.52
C GLU A 26 8.54 9.30 -0.16
N ARG A 27 7.87 10.45 -0.17
CA ARG A 27 7.53 11.19 1.05
C ARG A 27 6.49 10.48 1.91
N LEU A 28 5.60 9.66 1.36
CA LEU A 28 4.68 8.84 2.15
C LEU A 28 5.40 7.76 2.97
N PHE A 29 6.57 7.30 2.52
CA PHE A 29 7.27 6.15 3.09
C PHE A 29 8.62 6.49 3.78
N THR A 30 9.06 7.75 3.70
CA THR A 30 10.30 8.23 4.32
C THR A 30 10.11 8.59 5.79
N ASN A 31 11.19 8.48 6.58
CA ASN A 31 11.24 9.02 7.95
C ASN A 31 11.69 10.49 7.98
N THR A 32 12.25 11.01 6.89
CA THR A 32 12.80 12.36 6.79
C THR A 32 11.82 13.24 6.00
N ASN A 33 11.18 14.19 6.68
CA ASN A 33 10.12 15.03 6.10
C ASN A 33 8.95 14.22 5.49
N PRO A 34 8.32 13.31 6.27
CA PRO A 34 7.22 12.50 5.79
C PRO A 34 6.02 13.36 5.37
N LEU A 35 5.37 12.99 4.29
CA LEU A 35 4.05 13.50 3.94
C LEU A 35 3.00 12.69 4.69
N PRO A 36 2.20 13.29 5.60
CA PRO A 36 1.12 12.58 6.24
C PRO A 36 0.11 12.05 5.22
N VAL A 37 -0.41 10.85 5.45
CA VAL A 37 -1.42 10.23 4.57
C VAL A 37 -2.65 11.14 4.42
N SER A 38 -3.06 11.81 5.49
CA SER A 38 -4.16 12.78 5.45
C SER A 38 -3.89 13.94 4.49
N ASP A 39 -2.64 14.40 4.42
CA ASP A 39 -2.27 15.52 3.57
C ASP A 39 -2.07 15.07 2.13
N PHE A 40 -1.57 13.86 1.90
CA PHE A 40 -1.61 13.23 0.58
C PHE A 40 -3.04 13.09 0.03
N ILE A 41 -3.98 12.63 0.86
CA ILE A 41 -5.41 12.54 0.47
C ILE A 41 -5.98 13.93 0.12
N LYS A 42 -5.66 14.95 0.92
CA LYS A 42 -6.06 16.33 0.60
C LYS A 42 -5.48 16.80 -0.73
N GLN A 43 -4.20 16.51 -1.00
CA GLN A 43 -3.57 16.84 -2.29
C GLN A 43 -4.27 16.13 -3.46
N MET A 44 -4.65 14.87 -3.29
CA MET A 44 -5.40 14.15 -4.34
C MET A 44 -6.77 14.74 -4.61
N ILE A 45 -7.47 15.21 -3.57
CA ILE A 45 -8.75 15.93 -3.70
C ILE A 45 -8.52 17.27 -4.43
N THR A 46 -7.46 18.01 -4.05
CA THR A 46 -7.08 19.26 -4.72
C THR A 46 -6.80 19.05 -6.20
N PHE A 47 -6.06 17.98 -6.58
CA PHE A 47 -5.80 17.68 -7.99
C PHE A 47 -7.06 17.35 -8.78
N ARG A 48 -7.99 16.61 -8.17
CA ARG A 48 -9.30 16.30 -8.78
C ARG A 48 -10.10 17.56 -9.08
N ASP A 49 -10.06 18.52 -8.16
CA ASP A 49 -10.87 19.74 -8.22
C ASP A 49 -10.12 20.89 -8.96
N SER A 50 -8.85 20.68 -9.35
CA SER A 50 -8.01 21.65 -10.05
C SER A 50 -8.37 21.78 -11.54
N THR A 51 -8.36 23.01 -12.04
CA THR A 51 -8.48 23.32 -13.48
C THR A 51 -7.13 23.34 -14.20
N SER A 52 -6.02 23.16 -13.49
CA SER A 52 -4.68 23.15 -14.04
C SER A 52 -4.45 21.90 -14.89
N THR A 53 -3.98 22.08 -16.13
CA THR A 53 -3.58 20.97 -16.99
C THR A 53 -2.50 20.11 -16.34
N LYS A 54 -1.55 20.72 -15.63
CA LYS A 54 -0.47 19.99 -14.93
C LYS A 54 -1.04 19.06 -13.87
N ASP A 55 -1.92 19.56 -13.00
CA ASP A 55 -2.49 18.79 -11.90
C ASP A 55 -3.37 17.64 -12.40
N ARG A 56 -4.13 17.88 -13.48
CA ARG A 56 -4.95 16.85 -14.13
C ARG A 56 -4.10 15.73 -14.71
N VAL A 57 -3.01 16.06 -15.41
CA VAL A 57 -2.08 15.06 -15.96
C VAL A 57 -1.39 14.30 -14.83
N THR A 58 -0.94 14.98 -13.77
CA THR A 58 -0.37 14.35 -12.58
C THR A 58 -1.36 13.36 -11.94
N ALA A 59 -2.63 13.75 -11.76
CA ALA A 59 -3.67 12.86 -11.24
C ALA A 59 -3.92 11.64 -12.14
N GLU A 60 -3.88 11.80 -13.46
CA GLU A 60 -3.98 10.72 -14.43
C GLU A 60 -2.79 9.75 -14.35
N VAL A 61 -1.57 10.24 -14.08
CA VAL A 61 -0.39 9.39 -13.82
C VAL A 61 -0.58 8.55 -12.57
N PHE A 62 -1.00 9.17 -11.45
CA PHE A 62 -1.30 8.45 -10.21
C PHE A 62 -2.40 7.41 -10.42
N GLY A 63 -3.47 7.78 -11.13
CA GLY A 63 -4.54 6.86 -11.52
C GLY A 63 -4.04 5.70 -12.37
N GLY A 64 -3.11 5.94 -13.30
CA GLY A 64 -2.48 4.92 -14.13
C GLY A 64 -1.59 3.98 -13.34
N PHE A 65 -0.81 4.48 -12.41
CA PHE A 65 0.01 3.66 -11.53
C PHE A 65 -0.81 2.71 -10.64
N ILE A 66 -1.99 3.15 -10.20
CA ILE A 66 -2.94 2.34 -9.45
C ILE A 66 -3.63 1.34 -10.39
N LYS A 67 -4.15 1.81 -11.53
CA LYS A 67 -4.91 1.01 -12.50
C LYS A 67 -4.10 -0.12 -13.13
N GLU A 68 -2.84 0.14 -13.49
CA GLU A 68 -1.95 -0.83 -14.12
C GLU A 68 -1.16 -1.67 -13.09
N GLY A 69 -1.45 -1.55 -11.79
CA GLY A 69 -0.81 -2.34 -10.74
C GLY A 69 0.70 -2.06 -10.56
N VAL A 70 1.23 -1.00 -11.17
CA VAL A 70 2.64 -0.59 -11.06
C VAL A 70 2.99 -0.22 -9.61
N VAL A 71 2.03 0.36 -8.88
CA VAL A 71 2.16 0.61 -7.43
C VAL A 71 1.84 -0.63 -6.58
N GLU A 72 1.16 -1.65 -7.11
CA GLU A 72 0.82 -2.89 -6.38
C GLU A 72 1.99 -3.88 -6.21
N TYR A 73 2.99 -3.89 -7.08
CA TYR A 73 4.04 -4.92 -7.01
C TYR A 73 5.34 -4.46 -6.36
N LEU A 74 5.89 -3.30 -6.75
CA LEU A 74 7.23 -2.90 -6.29
C LEU A 74 7.21 -2.15 -4.95
N HIS A 75 6.19 -1.31 -4.72
CA HIS A 75 6.04 -0.55 -3.49
C HIS A 75 5.21 -1.26 -2.42
N PHE A 76 4.21 -2.07 -2.78
CA PHE A 76 3.48 -2.86 -1.79
C PHE A 76 4.40 -3.85 -1.07
N ALA A 77 5.33 -4.51 -1.78
CA ALA A 77 6.33 -5.37 -1.13
C ALA A 77 7.22 -4.60 -0.14
N ALA A 78 7.61 -3.36 -0.48
CA ALA A 78 8.40 -2.51 0.41
C ALA A 78 7.59 -2.05 1.64
N VAL A 79 6.33 -1.65 1.44
CA VAL A 79 5.39 -1.28 2.52
C VAL A 79 5.09 -2.48 3.41
N LEU A 80 4.81 -3.63 2.82
CA LEU A 80 4.52 -4.87 3.53
C LEU A 80 5.76 -5.37 4.29
N ARG A 81 6.97 -5.13 3.77
CA ARG A 81 8.22 -5.34 4.52
C ARG A 81 8.30 -4.42 5.75
N ARG A 82 7.92 -3.14 5.64
CA ARG A 82 7.87 -2.23 6.81
C ARG A 82 6.81 -2.63 7.84
N VAL A 83 5.65 -3.08 7.38
CA VAL A 83 4.62 -3.67 8.26
C VAL A 83 5.15 -4.94 8.93
N THR A 84 5.87 -5.78 8.20
CA THR A 84 6.51 -7.00 8.72
C THR A 84 7.57 -6.66 9.77
N ASP A 85 8.43 -5.67 9.51
CA ASP A 85 9.42 -5.17 10.46
C ASP A 85 8.73 -4.60 11.72
N ALA A 86 7.61 -3.88 11.56
CA ALA A 86 6.85 -3.30 12.65
C ALA A 86 6.22 -4.37 13.57
N VAL A 87 5.66 -5.45 13.02
CA VAL A 87 5.11 -6.54 13.83
C VAL A 87 6.20 -7.40 14.50
N GLN A 88 7.47 -7.24 14.14
CA GLN A 88 8.62 -7.80 14.84
C GLN A 88 9.11 -6.94 16.01
N ALA A 89 8.61 -5.71 16.15
CA ALA A 89 8.93 -4.87 17.31
C ALA A 89 8.42 -5.50 18.62
N LYS A 90 8.96 -5.02 19.75
CA LYS A 90 8.55 -5.47 21.08
C LYS A 90 7.03 -5.27 21.26
N VAL A 91 6.34 -6.33 21.68
CA VAL A 91 4.90 -6.32 21.97
C VAL A 91 4.57 -5.21 22.96
N GLY A 92 3.51 -4.45 22.69
CA GLY A 92 3.07 -3.32 23.51
C GLY A 92 3.68 -1.97 23.15
N THR A 93 4.58 -1.90 22.16
CA THR A 93 5.05 -0.62 21.60
C THR A 93 4.06 -0.03 20.59
N ASN A 94 4.12 1.29 20.38
CA ASN A 94 3.33 1.96 19.34
C ASN A 94 3.64 1.40 17.94
N LEU A 95 4.90 1.04 17.67
CA LEU A 95 5.32 0.45 16.39
C LEU A 95 4.72 -0.94 16.17
N PHE A 96 4.72 -1.79 17.21
CA PHE A 96 4.04 -3.09 17.14
C PHE A 96 2.53 -2.92 16.89
N THR A 97 1.90 -2.00 17.61
CA THR A 97 0.47 -1.69 17.48
C THR A 97 0.12 -1.20 16.07
N PHE A 98 0.94 -0.31 15.52
CA PHE A 98 0.85 0.13 14.12
C PHE A 98 0.93 -1.04 13.15
N GLY A 99 1.91 -1.95 13.34
CA GLY A 99 2.07 -3.13 12.50
C GLY A 99 0.82 -4.02 12.51
N ILE A 100 0.22 -4.25 13.68
CA ILE A 100 -1.02 -5.03 13.82
C ILE A 100 -2.19 -4.36 13.09
N ILE A 101 -2.39 -3.05 13.29
CA ILE A 101 -3.46 -2.29 12.63
C ILE A 101 -3.29 -2.30 11.11
N ALA A 102 -2.07 -2.09 10.62
CA ALA A 102 -1.76 -2.09 9.19
C ALA A 102 -1.98 -3.46 8.56
N LEU A 103 -1.53 -4.53 9.21
CA LEU A 103 -1.70 -5.89 8.71
C LEU A 103 -3.18 -6.32 8.72
N GLN A 104 -3.95 -5.90 9.72
CA GLN A 104 -5.40 -6.12 9.76
C GLN A 104 -6.11 -5.46 8.58
N ALA A 105 -5.71 -4.25 8.20
CA ALA A 105 -6.31 -3.49 7.10
C ALA A 105 -6.06 -4.12 5.71
N CYS A 106 -5.01 -4.93 5.56
CA CYS A 106 -4.68 -5.62 4.31
C CYS A 106 -4.79 -7.16 4.40
N LYS A 107 -5.45 -7.70 5.43
CA LYS A 107 -5.47 -9.15 5.69
C LYS A 107 -5.99 -9.99 4.52
N GLU A 108 -6.96 -9.47 3.77
CA GLU A 108 -7.62 -10.15 2.65
C GLU A 108 -6.67 -10.40 1.47
N VAL A 109 -5.61 -9.60 1.31
CA VAL A 109 -4.63 -9.74 0.22
C VAL A 109 -3.38 -10.53 0.64
N LEU A 110 -3.27 -10.97 1.90
CA LEU A 110 -2.08 -11.68 2.40
C LEU A 110 -1.78 -12.99 1.67
N HIS A 111 -2.81 -13.66 1.15
CA HIS A 111 -2.67 -14.85 0.31
C HIS A 111 -1.79 -14.62 -0.93
N ARG A 112 -1.69 -13.38 -1.41
CA ARG A 112 -0.82 -13.03 -2.55
C ARG A 112 0.66 -12.95 -2.16
N TYR A 113 0.99 -12.99 -0.87
CA TYR A 113 2.36 -12.83 -0.36
C TYR A 113 2.80 -13.95 0.61
N PRO A 114 2.90 -15.22 0.14
CA PRO A 114 3.19 -16.35 1.03
C PRO A 114 4.48 -16.21 1.84
N LYS A 115 5.56 -15.70 1.23
CA LYS A 115 6.85 -15.48 1.91
C LYS A 115 6.76 -14.50 3.07
N VAL A 116 5.93 -13.46 2.94
CA VAL A 116 5.67 -12.51 4.02
C VAL A 116 4.89 -13.20 5.14
N CYS A 117 3.86 -13.95 4.79
CA CYS A 117 3.08 -14.73 5.75
C CYS A 117 3.96 -15.70 6.55
N THR A 118 4.85 -16.44 5.89
CA THR A 118 5.82 -17.34 6.56
C THR A 118 6.77 -16.57 7.50
N THR A 119 7.20 -15.37 7.11
CA THR A 119 8.07 -14.53 7.94
C THR A 119 7.34 -14.06 9.20
N ILE A 120 6.07 -13.64 9.05
CA ILE A 120 5.23 -13.17 10.15
C ILE A 120 4.89 -14.33 11.10
N SER A 121 4.50 -15.50 10.59
CA SER A 121 4.11 -16.65 11.40
C SER A 121 5.28 -17.26 12.19
N SER A 122 6.51 -17.12 11.69
CA SER A 122 7.74 -17.56 12.37
C SER A 122 8.15 -16.67 13.55
N ASN A 123 7.51 -15.51 13.73
CA ASN A 123 7.82 -14.59 14.81
C ASN A 123 7.36 -15.13 16.18
N ARG A 124 8.22 -15.07 17.21
CA ARG A 124 7.87 -15.48 18.59
C ARG A 124 6.62 -14.78 19.14
N SER A 125 6.39 -13.53 18.71
CA SER A 125 5.25 -12.72 19.11
C SER A 125 3.95 -13.05 18.36
N PHE A 126 3.98 -13.94 17.36
CA PHE A 126 2.80 -14.25 16.54
C PHE A 126 1.61 -14.75 17.37
N SER A 127 1.87 -15.50 18.44
CA SER A 127 0.85 -15.94 19.42
C SER A 127 0.10 -14.78 20.11
N LYS A 128 0.63 -13.55 20.05
CA LYS A 128 0.02 -12.34 20.63
C LYS A 128 -0.83 -11.55 19.63
N PHE A 129 -0.89 -11.96 18.36
CA PHE A 129 -1.70 -11.28 17.35
C PHE A 129 -3.19 -11.59 17.58
N PRO A 130 -4.12 -10.76 17.08
CA PRO A 130 -5.54 -11.10 17.04
C PRO A 130 -5.80 -12.46 16.37
N ALA A 131 -6.74 -13.25 16.90
CA ALA A 131 -6.99 -14.61 16.43
C ALA A 131 -7.37 -14.67 14.95
N GLU A 132 -8.25 -13.77 14.52
CA GLU A 132 -8.66 -13.59 13.13
C GLU A 132 -7.44 -13.35 12.22
N LEU A 133 -6.61 -12.37 12.56
CA LEU A 133 -5.40 -12.04 11.79
C LEU A 133 -4.43 -13.21 11.65
N ARG A 134 -4.29 -14.04 12.71
CA ARG A 134 -3.46 -15.25 12.64
C ARG A 134 -4.02 -16.26 11.63
N SER A 135 -5.36 -16.37 11.52
CA SER A 135 -6.01 -17.24 10.53
C SER A 135 -5.62 -16.81 9.11
N TYR A 136 -5.76 -15.52 8.80
CA TYR A 136 -5.37 -14.96 7.50
C TYR A 136 -3.88 -15.15 7.18
N VAL A 137 -2.99 -14.94 8.16
CA VAL A 137 -1.55 -15.18 7.97
C VAL A 137 -1.24 -16.66 7.74
N ASN A 138 -1.91 -17.58 8.46
CA ASN A 138 -1.69 -19.01 8.30
C ASN A 138 -2.18 -19.51 6.93
N ALA A 139 -3.39 -19.14 6.51
CA ALA A 139 -3.89 -19.44 5.16
C ALA A 139 -2.97 -18.84 4.09
N GLY A 140 -2.54 -17.59 4.31
CA GLY A 140 -1.63 -16.89 3.41
C GLY A 140 -0.26 -17.57 3.24
N CYS A 141 0.23 -18.36 4.22
CA CYS A 141 1.46 -19.13 4.07
C CYS A 141 1.40 -20.14 2.91
N ASN A 142 0.21 -20.64 2.60
CA ASN A 142 -0.05 -21.56 1.48
C ASN A 142 -0.53 -20.84 0.21
N GLY A 143 -0.70 -19.52 0.28
CA GLY A 143 -1.32 -18.73 -0.79
C GLY A 143 -2.85 -18.86 -0.85
N GLU A 144 -3.48 -19.30 0.24
CA GLU A 144 -4.91 -19.57 0.31
C GLU A 144 -5.67 -18.41 0.98
N LEU A 145 -6.94 -18.24 0.63
CA LEU A 145 -7.85 -17.34 1.33
C LEU A 145 -8.23 -17.94 2.69
N ALA A 146 -8.43 -17.10 3.70
CA ALA A 146 -8.94 -17.56 4.99
C ALA A 146 -10.40 -18.04 4.86
N ASP A 147 -10.77 -19.08 5.62
CA ASP A 147 -12.10 -19.70 5.58
C ASP A 147 -13.27 -18.71 5.82
N GLU A 148 -13.04 -17.61 6.55
CA GLU A 148 -14.05 -16.56 6.78
C GLU A 148 -14.44 -15.77 5.52
N LEU A 149 -13.67 -15.84 4.42
CA LEU A 149 -14.02 -15.27 3.12
C LEU A 149 -14.75 -16.26 2.19
N LEU A 150 -14.91 -17.53 2.60
CA LEU A 150 -15.55 -18.58 1.82
C LEU A 150 -17.04 -18.80 2.18
N LEU A 151 -17.61 -17.93 3.04
CA LEU A 151 -19.02 -17.93 3.46
C LEU A 151 -19.76 -16.69 2.95
#